data_AF-A0A7L1MX72-F1
#
_entry.id   AF-A0A7L1MX72-F1
#
_cell.length_a   1.000
_cell.length_b   1.000
_cell.length_c   1.000
_cell.angle_alpha   90.00
_cell.angle_beta   90.00
_cell.angle_gamma   90.00
#
_symmetry.space_group_name_H-M   'P 1'
#
loop_
_entity.id
_entity.type
_entity.pdbx_description
1 polymer ?
#
loop_
_entity_poly.entity_id
_entity_poly.type
_entity_poly.pdbx_seq_one_letter_code
_entity_poly.pdbx_strand_id
1 'polypeptide(L)'
;EVLQNHVLEAKVFHTEYGTGVAILTGAHRFSLATNIDDLKLRRMPEVPGLQKPPSCWAVLSQDRVTIVLLAVGQDLYLLDNTSCSVVEKLCEFHCSIRTPPRQMVWCLRPRSRQRALVMAWDRQLMVVGNSAESIQFVLDEDSHLVPELDGVRILSHSTHEFLHEIPEASQEIFRIASMAPGALLLEAQKEYEKESQKADEYLREIKDQQLLPEAVSQCIEAASYEHEPHTQKSLLRAASFGKCFLDRFPAESFVRVCQELRVLNAVRDYQIGIPLTFTQYKRLTIEVLLDRLVLRRLYPLAIRICEYLRLPETRGVSRILAHWACYKVQQKDKSDEEVAQAINQKLGDTPGISYAEIAARAYDCGRTELAIKLLEYEPRSGEQVPLLLKMKRSKLALSKAIESGDTDLVYTVVLHLKNELNRGTFFMTLQNQPVALSLYRQFCKHQERETLKDLYNQDDNHQELGNFHVQSSYT
;
A
#
# COMPACT_ATOMS: atom_id res chain seq x y z
N GLU A 1 -20.38 -6.10 32.28
CA GLU A 1 -20.08 -4.66 32.22
C GLU A 1 -20.50 -4.01 30.90
N VAL A 2 -19.82 -4.26 29.77
CA VAL A 2 -20.21 -3.63 28.48
C VAL A 2 -21.67 -3.93 28.08
N LEU A 3 -22.11 -5.18 28.22
CA LEU A 3 -23.50 -5.58 27.97
C LEU A 3 -24.51 -4.98 28.97
N GLN A 4 -24.07 -4.65 30.18
CA GLN A 4 -24.94 -4.18 31.26
C GLN A 4 -25.10 -2.65 31.26
N ASN A 5 -24.04 -1.93 30.88
CA ASN A 5 -23.99 -0.47 30.98
C ASN A 5 -24.14 0.24 29.62
N HIS A 6 -24.32 -0.52 28.54
CA HIS A 6 -24.31 -0.04 27.15
C HIS A 6 -23.00 0.68 26.76
N VAL A 7 -22.74 0.76 25.45
CA VAL A 7 -21.60 1.50 24.89
C VAL A 7 -22.04 2.93 24.62
N LEU A 8 -21.35 3.91 25.20
CA LEU A 8 -21.52 5.32 24.86
C LEU A 8 -20.69 5.69 23.64
N GLU A 9 -19.43 5.29 23.63
CA GLU A 9 -18.48 5.58 22.55
C GLU A 9 -17.45 4.45 22.44
N ALA A 10 -16.96 4.20 21.23
CA ALA A 10 -15.85 3.30 21.00
C ALA A 10 -14.85 3.93 20.03
N LYS A 11 -13.55 3.69 20.25
CA LYS A 11 -12.47 4.15 19.38
C LYS A 11 -11.60 2.97 18.96
N VAL A 12 -11.37 2.89 17.65
CA VAL A 12 -10.41 1.95 17.07
C VAL A 12 -9.03 2.59 17.15
N PHE A 13 -8.03 1.81 17.54
CA PHE A 13 -6.63 2.21 17.57
C PHE A 13 -5.77 1.10 17.01
N HIS A 14 -4.55 1.42 16.60
CA HIS A 14 -3.62 0.45 16.02
C HIS A 14 -2.46 0.20 16.98
N THR A 15 -2.06 -1.05 17.07
CA THR A 15 -0.92 -1.51 17.87
C THR A 15 0.06 -2.26 16.97
N GLU A 16 1.23 -2.61 17.49
CA GLU A 16 2.17 -3.50 16.78
C GLU A 16 1.59 -4.90 16.52
N TYR A 17 0.58 -5.30 17.30
CA TYR A 17 -0.04 -6.64 17.27
C TYR A 17 -1.34 -6.70 16.47
N GLY A 18 -1.77 -5.58 15.89
CA GLY A 18 -3.00 -5.48 15.12
C GLY A 18 -3.91 -4.36 15.62
N THR A 19 -5.19 -4.48 15.28
CA THR A 19 -6.23 -3.48 15.54
C THR A 19 -6.85 -3.69 16.91
N GLY A 20 -6.86 -2.65 17.73
CA GLY A 20 -7.50 -2.62 19.05
C GLY A 20 -8.77 -1.77 19.07
N VAL A 21 -9.59 -1.97 20.11
CA VAL A 21 -10.80 -1.20 20.38
C VAL A 21 -10.85 -0.78 21.85
N ALA A 22 -11.07 0.51 22.10
CA ALA A 22 -11.33 1.06 23.42
C ALA A 22 -12.80 1.49 23.50
N ILE A 23 -13.43 1.24 24.64
CA ILE A 23 -14.88 1.38 24.85
C ILE A 23 -15.10 2.22 26.10
N LEU A 24 -15.92 3.26 25.97
CA LEU A 24 -16.51 4.02 27.06
C LEU A 24 -17.95 3.52 27.28
N THR A 25 -18.25 3.08 28.50
CA THR A 25 -19.58 2.56 28.87
C THR A 25 -20.47 3.62 29.51
N GLY A 26 -21.78 3.35 29.63
CA GLY A 26 -22.74 4.23 30.32
C GLY A 26 -22.46 4.47 31.80
N ALA A 27 -21.61 3.64 32.41
CA ALA A 27 -21.09 3.85 33.77
C ALA A 27 -19.83 4.73 33.81
N HIS A 28 -19.49 5.40 32.70
CA HIS A 28 -18.28 6.23 32.51
C HIS A 28 -16.97 5.48 32.76
N ARG A 29 -16.97 4.16 32.51
CA ARG A 29 -15.79 3.30 32.64
C ARG A 29 -15.22 2.93 31.30
N PHE A 30 -13.89 2.87 31.25
CA PHE A 30 -13.12 2.46 30.08
C PHE A 30 -12.76 0.98 30.12
N SER A 31 -12.90 0.31 28.99
CA SER A 31 -12.38 -1.03 28.75
C SER A 31 -11.73 -1.08 27.38
N LEU A 32 -10.66 -1.84 27.21
CA LEU A 32 -9.99 -1.97 25.91
C LEU A 32 -9.60 -3.41 25.59
N ALA A 33 -9.57 -3.72 24.30
CA ALA A 33 -8.92 -4.91 23.75
C ALA A 33 -7.87 -4.44 22.75
N THR A 34 -6.66 -4.99 22.84
CA THR A 34 -5.53 -4.60 21.97
C THR A 34 -5.52 -5.34 20.63
N ASN A 35 -6.33 -6.39 20.49
CA ASN A 35 -6.51 -7.15 19.26
C ASN A 35 -7.99 -7.55 19.14
N ILE A 36 -8.62 -7.25 18.01
CA ILE A 36 -10.02 -7.60 17.71
C ILE A 36 -10.18 -9.08 17.29
N ASP A 37 -9.13 -9.74 16.80
CA ASP A 37 -9.16 -11.15 16.42
C ASP A 37 -9.14 -12.08 17.66
N ASP A 38 -8.49 -11.64 18.74
CA ASP A 38 -8.51 -12.28 20.08
C ASP A 38 -9.04 -11.28 21.12
N LEU A 39 -10.36 -11.11 21.11
CA LEU A 39 -11.05 -10.07 21.88
C LEU A 39 -10.99 -10.35 23.40
N LYS A 40 -9.94 -9.83 24.05
CA LYS A 40 -9.76 -9.85 25.51
C LYS A 40 -9.90 -8.45 26.08
N LEU A 41 -11.12 -8.12 26.52
CA LEU A 41 -11.40 -6.82 27.15
C LEU A 41 -10.75 -6.74 28.53
N ARG A 42 -9.95 -5.71 28.74
CA ARG A 42 -9.33 -5.33 30.00
C ARG A 42 -9.94 -4.03 30.49
N ARG A 43 -10.34 -3.99 31.76
CA ARG A 43 -10.85 -2.78 32.39
C ARG A 43 -9.68 -1.82 32.68
N MET A 44 -9.90 -0.52 32.47
CA MET A 44 -8.95 0.54 32.83
C MET A 44 -9.23 1.06 34.25
N PRO A 45 -8.25 1.70 34.91
CA PRO A 45 -8.47 2.38 36.18
C PRO A 45 -9.64 3.39 36.14
N GLU A 46 -10.37 3.52 37.25
CA GLU A 46 -11.51 4.43 37.37
C GLU A 46 -11.05 5.83 37.81
N VAL A 47 -11.54 6.88 37.14
CA VAL A 47 -11.29 8.27 37.56
C VAL A 47 -12.14 8.59 38.78
N PRO A 48 -11.53 8.95 39.94
CA PRO A 48 -12.29 9.26 41.14
C PRO A 48 -13.28 10.40 40.92
N GLY A 49 -14.55 10.19 41.26
CA GLY A 49 -15.58 11.25 41.22
C GLY A 49 -16.15 11.58 39.83
N LEU A 50 -15.91 10.76 38.80
CA LEU A 50 -16.43 10.98 37.45
C LEU A 50 -17.96 10.74 37.37
N GLN A 51 -18.75 11.80 37.58
CA GLN A 51 -20.23 11.74 37.57
C GLN A 51 -20.85 11.89 36.17
N LYS A 52 -20.09 12.38 35.19
CA LYS A 52 -20.52 12.67 33.81
C LYS A 52 -19.52 12.07 32.83
N PRO A 53 -19.91 11.77 31.57
CA PRO A 53 -18.95 11.30 30.59
C PRO A 53 -17.87 12.37 30.35
N PRO A 54 -16.61 11.96 30.07
CA PRO A 54 -15.56 12.89 29.74
C PRO A 54 -15.92 13.70 28.50
N SER A 55 -15.48 14.96 28.46
CA SER A 55 -15.82 15.84 27.34
C SER A 55 -15.08 15.45 26.06
N CYS A 56 -13.88 14.89 26.20
CA CYS A 56 -13.14 14.25 25.13
C CYS A 56 -12.18 13.21 25.73
N TRP A 57 -11.76 12.24 24.92
CA TRP A 57 -10.75 11.26 25.30
C TRP A 57 -9.99 10.74 24.08
N ALA A 58 -8.79 10.18 24.29
CA ALA A 58 -7.92 9.66 23.24
C ALA A 58 -7.20 8.40 23.71
N VAL A 59 -6.87 7.51 22.77
CA VAL A 59 -6.10 6.29 23.05
C VAL A 59 -4.73 6.42 22.41
N LEU A 60 -3.69 6.12 23.18
CA LEU A 60 -2.33 5.94 22.67
C LEU A 60 -1.92 4.49 22.86
N SER A 61 -1.35 3.89 21.84
CA SER A 61 -0.62 2.62 21.97
C SER A 61 0.81 2.83 21.49
N GLN A 62 1.77 2.75 22.42
CA GLN A 62 3.20 2.86 22.13
C GLN A 62 3.96 1.81 22.95
N ASP A 63 4.93 1.13 22.35
CA ASP A 63 5.83 0.17 23.02
C ASP A 63 5.10 -0.85 23.92
N ARG A 64 3.99 -1.41 23.41
CA ARG A 64 3.09 -2.40 24.07
C ARG A 64 2.25 -1.86 25.23
N VAL A 65 2.39 -0.58 25.57
CA VAL A 65 1.54 0.09 26.57
C VAL A 65 0.39 0.77 25.85
N THR A 66 -0.83 0.49 26.30
CA THR A 66 -2.03 1.19 25.82
C THR A 66 -2.58 2.06 26.93
N ILE A 67 -2.67 3.35 26.66
CA ILE A 67 -3.04 4.39 27.60
C ILE A 67 -4.31 5.07 27.10
N VAL A 68 -5.23 5.38 28.01
CA VAL A 68 -6.39 6.25 27.72
C VAL A 68 -6.18 7.58 28.41
N LEU A 69 -6.30 8.66 27.65
CA LEU A 69 -6.34 10.01 28.19
C LEU A 69 -7.75 10.56 28.09
N LEU A 70 -8.24 11.22 29.14
CA LEU A 70 -9.53 11.88 29.11
C LEU A 70 -9.48 13.27 29.74
N ALA A 71 -10.31 14.16 29.21
CA ALA A 71 -10.54 15.49 29.75
C ALA A 71 -11.84 15.52 30.56
N VAL A 72 -11.75 16.05 31.78
CA VAL A 72 -12.89 16.26 32.68
C VAL A 72 -12.85 17.70 33.17
N GLY A 73 -13.66 18.56 32.57
CA GLY A 73 -13.58 20.00 32.83
C GLY A 73 -12.23 20.57 32.37
N GLN A 74 -11.42 21.03 33.32
CA GLN A 74 -10.08 21.58 33.07
C GLN A 74 -8.94 20.57 33.34
N ASP A 75 -9.27 19.38 33.86
CA ASP A 75 -8.29 18.38 34.26
C ASP A 75 -8.10 17.31 33.19
N LEU A 76 -6.84 16.91 32.98
CA LEU A 76 -6.44 15.80 32.11
C LEU A 76 -6.02 14.60 32.96
N TYR A 77 -6.70 13.47 32.76
CA TYR A 77 -6.44 12.22 33.47
C TYR A 77 -5.89 11.16 32.52
N LEU A 78 -4.82 10.49 32.95
CA LEU A 78 -4.21 9.39 32.23
C LEU A 78 -4.52 8.06 32.94
N LEU A 79 -5.04 7.11 32.15
CA LEU A 79 -5.34 5.77 32.57
C LEU A 79 -4.33 4.81 31.93
N ASP A 80 -3.51 4.20 32.77
CA ASP A 80 -2.57 3.16 32.38
C ASP A 80 -2.90 1.88 33.17
N ASN A 81 -3.05 0.77 32.46
CA ASN A 81 -3.35 -0.53 33.05
C ASN A 81 -2.10 -1.37 33.37
N THR A 82 -0.90 -0.89 32.98
CA THR A 82 0.38 -1.53 33.29
C THR A 82 0.96 -1.07 34.62
N SER A 83 0.62 0.15 35.05
CA SER A 83 0.94 0.67 36.38
C SER A 83 -0.06 0.11 37.40
N CYS A 84 0.41 -0.61 38.42
CA CYS A 84 -0.40 -1.05 39.57
C CYS A 84 -0.91 0.10 40.47
N SER A 85 -0.89 1.35 39.99
CA SER A 85 -1.17 2.57 40.75
C SER A 85 -2.32 3.38 40.16
N VAL A 86 -2.90 4.20 41.03
CA VAL A 86 -4.04 5.12 40.84
C VAL A 86 -3.89 5.97 39.57
N VAL A 87 -5.02 6.33 38.96
CA VAL A 87 -5.14 7.33 37.88
C VAL A 87 -4.16 8.49 38.10
N GLU A 88 -3.25 8.69 37.15
CA GLU A 88 -2.26 9.77 37.20
C GLU A 88 -2.87 11.03 36.58
N LYS A 89 -2.88 12.13 37.34
CA LYS A 89 -3.21 13.46 36.80
C LYS A 89 -1.98 13.97 36.05
N LEU A 90 -2.04 14.02 34.72
CA LEU A 90 -0.88 14.43 33.90
C LEU A 90 -0.45 15.86 34.18
N CYS A 91 -1.42 16.76 34.26
CA CYS A 91 -1.21 18.16 34.58
C CYS A 91 -2.53 18.83 34.99
N GLU A 92 -2.42 19.92 35.75
CA GLU A 92 -3.49 20.90 35.93
C GLU A 92 -3.38 21.93 34.81
N PHE A 93 -4.22 21.79 33.81
CA PHE A 93 -4.17 22.64 32.64
C PHE A 93 -5.04 23.89 32.83
N HIS A 94 -4.40 25.02 33.03
CA HIS A 94 -5.07 26.32 33.15
C HIS A 94 -5.34 26.91 31.75
N CYS A 95 -6.40 26.41 31.11
CA CYS A 95 -6.87 27.00 29.85
C CYS A 95 -7.67 28.28 30.10
N SER A 96 -7.42 29.33 29.31
CA SER A 96 -8.35 30.46 29.22
C SER A 96 -9.68 30.07 28.52
N ILE A 97 -9.69 28.96 27.78
CA ILE A 97 -10.86 28.44 27.07
C ILE A 97 -11.70 27.62 28.05
N ARG A 98 -12.92 28.11 28.32
CA ARG A 98 -13.86 27.46 29.25
C ARG A 98 -14.66 26.33 28.64
N THR A 99 -14.75 26.28 27.31
CA THR A 99 -15.42 25.20 26.57
C THR A 99 -14.50 23.99 26.48
N PRO A 100 -15.04 22.76 26.51
CA PRO A 100 -14.23 21.57 26.28
C PRO A 100 -13.73 21.49 24.82
N PRO A 101 -12.58 20.84 24.57
CA PRO A 101 -12.09 20.63 23.21
C PRO A 101 -13.03 19.71 22.42
N ARG A 102 -13.19 20.00 21.13
CA ARG A 102 -13.95 19.18 20.16
C ARG A 102 -13.23 17.88 19.85
N GLN A 103 -11.90 17.92 19.81
CA GLN A 103 -11.07 16.76 19.50
C GLN A 103 -9.79 16.78 20.32
N MET A 104 -9.30 15.58 20.64
CA MET A 104 -8.05 15.36 21.32
C MET A 104 -7.34 14.17 20.67
N VAL A 105 -6.11 14.38 20.22
CA VAL A 105 -5.30 13.35 19.55
C VAL A 105 -3.87 13.40 20.05
N TRP A 106 -3.21 12.26 20.03
CA TRP A 106 -1.80 12.16 20.36
C TRP A 106 -0.94 12.66 19.20
N CYS A 107 0.03 13.54 19.52
CA CYS A 107 1.13 13.82 18.61
C CYS A 107 2.21 12.78 18.88
N LEU A 108 2.26 11.75 18.04
CA LEU A 108 3.27 10.72 18.15
C LEU A 108 4.65 11.31 17.81
N ARG A 109 5.62 11.04 18.68
CA ARG A 109 6.99 11.52 18.57
C ARG A 109 7.95 10.33 18.65
N PRO A 110 8.23 9.65 17.52
CA PRO A 110 8.91 8.35 17.53
C PRO A 110 10.26 8.31 18.24
N ARG A 111 10.93 9.46 18.36
CA ARG A 111 12.26 9.61 18.94
C ARG A 111 12.27 10.28 20.31
N SER A 112 11.14 10.84 20.73
CA SER A 112 11.04 11.55 22.01
C SER A 112 10.31 10.69 23.03
N ARG A 113 10.83 10.68 24.26
CA ARG A 113 10.15 10.07 25.40
C ARG A 113 9.07 10.98 25.99
N GLN A 114 9.04 12.23 25.56
CA GLN A 114 8.05 13.17 26.05
C GLN A 114 6.71 12.93 25.36
N ARG A 115 5.63 13.05 26.12
CA ARG A 115 4.27 12.91 25.61
C ARG A 115 3.79 14.25 25.09
N ALA A 116 3.08 14.26 23.97
CA ALA A 116 2.49 15.48 23.43
C ALA A 116 1.08 15.19 22.93
N LEU A 117 0.19 16.11 23.24
CA LEU A 117 -1.23 16.02 22.96
C LEU A 117 -1.65 17.24 22.19
N VAL A 118 -2.44 17.05 21.14
CA VAL A 118 -3.05 18.15 20.39
C VAL A 118 -4.53 18.17 20.71
N MET A 119 -4.97 19.27 21.29
CA MET A 119 -6.37 19.56 21.57
C MET A 119 -6.88 20.61 20.58
N ALA A 120 -8.07 20.38 20.04
CA ALA A 120 -8.71 21.27 19.07
C ALA A 120 -10.03 21.84 19.59
N TRP A 121 -10.20 23.13 19.38
CA TRP A 121 -11.44 23.89 19.52
C TRP A 121 -11.79 24.54 18.17
N ASP A 122 -12.84 25.35 18.15
CA ASP A 122 -13.17 26.18 16.99
C ASP A 122 -12.01 27.14 16.73
N ARG A 123 -11.37 26.97 15.57
CA ARG A 123 -10.27 27.79 15.08
C ARG A 123 -9.07 27.94 16.01
N GLN A 124 -8.89 27.02 16.96
CA GLN A 124 -7.80 27.06 17.92
C GLN A 124 -7.25 25.66 18.16
N LEU A 125 -5.93 25.54 18.15
CA LEU A 125 -5.21 24.32 18.53
C LEU A 125 -4.29 24.59 19.68
N MET A 126 -4.07 23.56 20.47
CA MET A 126 -3.13 23.61 21.56
C MET A 126 -2.34 22.32 21.67
N VAL A 127 -1.03 22.46 21.82
CA VAL A 127 -0.12 21.35 22.11
C VAL A 127 0.22 21.39 23.59
N VAL A 128 -0.11 20.32 24.29
CA VAL A 128 0.14 20.14 25.72
C VAL A 128 1.07 18.94 25.91
N GLY A 129 2.14 19.15 26.68
CA GLY A 129 3.08 18.11 27.07
C GLY A 129 2.97 17.75 28.54
N ASN A 130 4.06 17.25 29.11
CA ASN A 130 4.19 16.99 30.55
C ASN A 130 4.47 18.27 31.37
N SER A 131 4.79 19.39 30.72
CA SER A 131 5.02 20.68 31.37
C SER A 131 3.71 21.45 31.55
N ALA A 132 3.74 22.45 32.44
CA ALA A 132 2.62 23.39 32.61
C ALA A 132 2.48 24.37 31.42
N GLU A 133 3.49 24.44 30.56
CA GLU A 133 3.50 25.29 29.37
C GLU A 133 2.80 24.61 28.20
N SER A 134 2.02 25.38 27.45
CA SER A 134 1.31 24.93 26.25
C SER A 134 1.65 25.79 25.05
N ILE A 135 1.74 25.20 23.87
CA ILE A 135 1.88 25.94 22.61
C ILE A 135 0.49 26.13 22.02
N GLN A 136 0.15 27.37 21.66
CA GLN A 136 -1.16 27.72 21.11
C GLN A 136 -1.03 28.15 19.65
N PHE A 137 -1.93 27.65 18.80
CA PHE A 137 -2.05 28.05 17.41
C PHE A 137 -3.46 28.54 17.14
N VAL A 138 -3.57 29.64 16.40
CA VAL A 138 -4.85 30.13 15.87
C VAL A 138 -4.97 29.62 14.45
N LEU A 139 -6.11 29.02 14.12
CA LEU A 139 -6.42 28.54 12.78
C LEU A 139 -7.35 29.53 12.09
N ASP A 140 -7.25 29.61 10.77
CA ASP A 140 -8.17 30.43 9.97
C ASP A 140 -9.57 29.81 9.89
N GLU A 141 -9.62 28.47 9.92
CA GLU A 141 -10.80 27.66 9.68
C GLU A 141 -10.98 26.58 10.75
N ASP A 142 -12.20 26.02 10.83
CA ASP A 142 -12.44 24.81 11.61
C ASP A 142 -11.72 23.63 10.96
N SER A 143 -10.97 22.88 11.78
CA SER A 143 -10.12 21.79 11.29
C SER A 143 -10.36 20.49 12.05
N HIS A 144 -10.16 19.37 11.35
CA HIS A 144 -10.16 18.03 11.90
C HIS A 144 -8.73 17.52 12.06
N LEU A 145 -8.45 16.90 13.21
CA LEU A 145 -7.14 16.32 13.49
C LEU A 145 -7.11 14.83 13.13
N VAL A 146 -6.06 14.41 12.44
CA VAL A 146 -5.81 13.00 12.15
C VAL A 146 -4.44 12.63 12.72
N PRO A 147 -4.38 11.75 13.74
CA PRO A 147 -3.10 11.31 14.28
C PRO A 147 -2.36 10.45 13.25
N GLU A 148 -1.07 10.70 13.10
CA GLU A 148 -0.16 9.98 12.21
C GLU A 148 1.01 9.41 13.00
N LEU A 149 1.83 8.57 12.36
CA LEU A 149 2.96 7.88 13.00
C LEU A 149 4.01 8.83 13.61
N ASP A 150 4.13 10.04 13.08
CA ASP A 150 5.17 11.02 13.41
C ASP A 150 4.64 12.45 13.52
N GLY A 151 3.35 12.60 13.84
CA GLY A 151 2.73 13.90 14.01
C GLY A 151 1.21 13.86 13.93
N VAL A 152 0.61 15.00 13.60
CA VAL A 152 -0.83 15.18 13.46
C VAL A 152 -1.11 15.96 12.18
N ARG A 153 -1.95 15.42 11.30
CA ARG A 153 -2.51 16.18 10.18
C ARG A 153 -3.64 17.06 10.69
N ILE A 154 -3.65 18.30 10.25
CA ILE A 154 -4.71 19.28 10.49
C ILE A 154 -5.39 19.52 9.14
N LEU A 155 -6.63 19.07 9.02
CA LEU A 155 -7.40 19.10 7.79
C LEU A 155 -8.54 20.11 7.92
N SER A 156 -8.48 21.19 7.15
CA SER A 156 -9.57 22.15 7.03
C SER A 156 -10.32 21.94 5.71
N HIS A 157 -11.18 22.88 5.33
CA HIS A 157 -11.87 22.80 4.04
C HIS A 157 -10.99 23.24 2.87
N SER A 158 -9.93 24.01 3.15
CA SER A 158 -9.03 24.56 2.13
C SER A 158 -7.55 24.17 2.33
N THR A 159 -7.14 23.76 3.53
CA THR A 159 -5.75 23.48 3.90
C THR A 159 -5.53 22.06 4.41
N HIS A 160 -4.31 21.58 4.20
CA HIS A 160 -3.79 20.34 4.76
C HIS A 160 -2.42 20.62 5.35
N GLU A 161 -2.39 20.74 6.67
CA GLU A 161 -1.18 21.06 7.43
C GLU A 161 -0.71 19.84 8.22
N PHE A 162 0.57 19.82 8.57
CA PHE A 162 1.18 18.74 9.33
C PHE A 162 1.95 19.31 10.51
N LEU A 163 1.49 19.00 11.71
CA LEU A 163 2.11 19.40 12.97
C LEU A 163 2.95 18.23 13.50
N HIS A 164 4.23 18.48 13.72
CA HIS A 164 5.15 17.48 14.26
C HIS A 164 6.23 18.13 15.14
N GLU A 165 6.91 17.30 15.93
CA GLU A 165 8.11 17.74 16.65
C GLU A 165 9.24 18.00 15.66
N ILE A 166 9.98 19.10 15.88
CA ILE A 166 11.17 19.41 15.10
C ILE A 166 12.20 18.29 15.35
N PRO A 167 12.63 17.56 14.30
CA PRO A 167 13.59 16.47 14.48
C PRO A 167 14.93 17.00 14.98
N GLU A 168 15.56 16.26 15.89
CA GLU A 168 16.83 16.64 16.53
C GLU A 168 17.91 16.99 15.50
N ALA A 169 18.06 16.21 14.43
CA ALA A 169 19.03 16.50 13.36
C ALA A 169 18.78 17.86 12.68
N SER A 170 17.52 18.23 12.43
CA SER A 170 17.18 19.56 11.88
C SER A 170 17.37 20.65 12.92
N GLN A 171 17.01 20.40 14.18
CA GLN A 171 17.21 21.35 15.27
C GLN A 171 18.70 21.66 15.48
N GLU A 172 19.55 20.66 15.58
CA GLU A 172 20.99 20.82 15.75
C GLU A 172 21.62 21.58 14.57
N ILE A 173 21.11 21.43 13.34
CA ILE A 173 21.65 22.16 12.19
C ILE A 173 21.15 23.60 12.12
N PHE A 174 19.85 23.84 12.33
CA PHE A 174 19.21 25.13 12.05
C PHE A 174 19.00 26.02 13.28
N ARG A 175 19.26 25.53 14.49
CA ARG A 175 19.18 26.36 15.69
C ARG A 175 20.14 27.55 15.60
N ILE A 176 19.67 28.71 16.05
CA ILE A 176 20.45 29.95 16.07
C ILE A 176 21.75 29.73 16.84
N ALA A 177 22.87 30.13 16.22
CA ALA A 177 24.22 29.98 16.76
C ALA A 177 24.58 28.52 17.12
N SER A 178 24.07 27.55 16.37
CA SER A 178 24.47 26.15 16.53
C SER A 178 25.94 25.96 16.17
N MET A 179 26.64 25.23 17.03
CA MET A 179 28.00 24.73 16.82
C MET A 179 28.00 23.22 16.59
N ALA A 180 26.84 22.63 16.27
CA ALA A 180 26.75 21.20 15.99
C ALA A 180 27.56 20.84 14.74
N PRO A 181 28.11 19.60 14.64
CA PRO A 181 28.96 19.20 13.52
C PRO A 181 28.28 19.39 12.15
N GLY A 182 26.99 19.05 12.05
CA GLY A 182 26.20 19.25 10.83
C GLY A 182 26.00 20.73 10.47
N ALA A 183 25.81 21.61 11.46
CA ALA A 183 25.69 23.06 11.25
C ALA A 183 27.00 23.64 10.69
N LEU A 184 28.12 23.29 11.32
CA LEU A 184 29.46 23.72 10.89
C LEU A 184 29.77 23.20 9.48
N LEU A 185 29.39 21.95 9.16
CA LEU A 185 29.60 21.38 7.82
C LEU A 185 28.75 22.08 6.76
N LEU A 186 27.51 22.47 7.10
CA LEU A 186 26.64 23.24 6.22
C LEU A 186 27.24 24.62 5.93
N GLU A 187 27.74 25.32 6.95
CA GLU A 187 28.43 26.61 6.78
C GLU A 187 29.75 26.47 6.00
N ALA A 188 30.54 25.42 6.28
CA ALA A 188 31.75 25.11 5.51
C ALA A 188 31.44 24.95 4.02
N GLN A 189 30.35 24.24 3.68
CA GLN A 189 29.93 24.06 2.29
C GLN A 189 29.46 25.35 1.63
N LYS A 190 28.74 26.22 2.37
CA LYS A 190 28.34 27.55 1.86
C LYS A 190 29.55 28.46 1.63
N GLU A 191 30.52 28.48 2.54
CA GLU A 191 31.76 29.25 2.36
C GLU A 191 32.63 28.69 1.24
N TYR A 192 32.61 27.37 1.02
CA TYR A 192 33.27 26.73 -0.11
C TYR A 192 32.67 27.18 -1.45
N GLU A 193 31.33 27.25 -1.57
CA GLU A 193 30.66 27.79 -2.76
C GLU A 193 31.01 29.27 -3.04
N LYS A 194 31.43 30.02 -2.01
CA LYS A 194 31.91 31.41 -2.12
C LYS A 194 33.42 31.53 -2.34
N GLU A 195 34.14 30.41 -2.49
CA GLU A 195 35.60 30.37 -2.60
C GLU A 195 36.34 31.02 -1.40
N SER A 196 35.73 30.94 -0.21
CA SER A 196 36.22 31.55 1.03
C SER A 196 37.12 30.58 1.81
N GLN A 197 38.25 31.08 2.34
CA GLN A 197 39.16 30.28 3.18
C GLN A 197 38.49 29.76 4.47
N LYS A 198 37.40 30.41 4.91
CA LYS A 198 36.63 30.01 6.11
C LYS A 198 36.08 28.60 6.00
N ALA A 199 35.86 28.10 4.78
CA ALA A 199 35.47 26.72 4.55
C ALA A 199 36.47 25.72 5.15
N ASP A 200 37.78 25.99 5.02
CA ASP A 200 38.84 25.17 5.58
C ASP A 200 38.92 25.32 7.11
N GLU A 201 38.69 26.53 7.64
CA GLU A 201 38.62 26.78 9.09
C GLU A 201 37.53 25.93 9.76
N TYR A 202 36.30 25.96 9.24
CA TYR A 202 35.20 25.14 9.75
C TYR A 202 35.47 23.64 9.56
N LEU A 203 36.03 23.23 8.42
CA LEU A 203 36.31 21.82 8.17
C LEU A 203 37.39 21.28 9.12
N ARG A 204 38.42 22.07 9.42
CA ARG A 204 39.45 21.72 10.41
C ARG A 204 38.85 21.59 11.80
N GLU A 205 38.00 22.53 12.22
CA GLU A 205 37.32 22.47 13.52
C GLU A 205 36.55 21.16 13.72
N ILE A 206 35.81 20.71 12.70
CA ILE A 206 35.08 19.44 12.73
C ILE A 206 36.03 18.24 12.74
N LYS A 207 37.12 18.28 11.94
CA LYS A 207 38.10 17.18 11.81
C LYS A 207 38.94 17.00 13.06
N ASP A 208 39.38 18.10 13.68
CA ASP A 208 40.20 18.07 14.89
C ASP A 208 39.46 17.41 16.05
N GLN A 209 38.13 17.54 16.07
CA GLN A 209 37.23 16.86 17.03
C GLN A 209 36.82 15.45 16.59
N GLN A 210 37.25 15.00 15.40
CA GLN A 210 36.87 13.71 14.80
C GLN A 210 35.35 13.53 14.55
N LEU A 211 34.61 14.63 14.40
CA LEU A 211 33.14 14.62 14.27
C LEU A 211 32.65 14.66 12.81
N LEU A 212 33.55 14.59 11.84
CA LEU A 212 33.18 14.69 10.42
C LEU A 212 32.21 13.57 9.95
N PRO A 213 32.36 12.30 10.35
CA PRO A 213 31.36 11.27 10.02
C PRO A 213 29.98 11.59 10.57
N GLU A 214 29.90 12.11 11.79
CA GLU A 214 28.65 12.52 12.43
C GLU A 214 28.02 13.70 11.70
N ALA A 215 28.81 14.73 11.36
CA ALA A 215 28.35 15.89 10.59
C ALA A 215 27.69 15.50 9.26
N VAL A 216 28.33 14.57 8.53
CA VAL A 216 27.80 14.05 7.26
C VAL A 216 26.48 13.30 7.50
N SER A 217 26.42 12.45 8.54
CA SER A 217 25.20 11.71 8.89
C SER A 217 24.05 12.65 9.30
N GLN A 218 24.33 13.66 10.13
CA GLN A 218 23.35 14.66 10.56
C GLN A 218 22.77 15.43 9.37
N CYS A 219 23.60 15.85 8.42
CA CYS A 219 23.13 16.53 7.20
C CYS A 219 22.24 15.61 6.32
N ILE A 220 22.61 14.34 6.16
CA ILE A 220 21.80 13.36 5.41
C ILE A 220 20.45 13.14 6.10
N GLU A 221 20.47 13.02 7.42
CA GLU A 221 19.30 12.78 8.24
C GLU A 221 18.35 13.98 8.26
N ALA A 222 18.85 15.19 8.52
CA ALA A 222 18.05 16.41 8.47
C ALA A 222 17.39 16.58 7.10
N ALA A 223 18.11 16.29 6.00
CA ALA A 223 17.55 16.37 4.66
C ALA A 223 16.32 15.48 4.47
N SER A 224 16.21 14.37 5.21
CA SER A 224 15.05 13.47 5.15
C SER A 224 13.79 14.07 5.77
N TYR A 225 13.94 15.00 6.72
CA TYR A 225 12.83 15.65 7.42
C TYR A 225 12.39 16.96 6.78
N GLU A 226 13.26 17.60 6.00
CA GLU A 226 12.89 18.81 5.29
C GLU A 226 11.91 18.53 4.14
N HIS A 227 10.96 19.42 3.94
CA HIS A 227 9.98 19.33 2.84
C HIS A 227 10.37 20.17 1.63
N GLU A 228 11.17 21.22 1.82
CA GLU A 228 11.58 22.12 0.75
C GLU A 228 12.75 21.54 -0.06
N PRO A 229 12.60 21.35 -1.39
CA PRO A 229 13.66 20.77 -2.22
C PRO A 229 14.96 21.57 -2.24
N HIS A 230 14.91 22.88 -2.02
CA HIS A 230 16.10 23.73 -1.93
C HIS A 230 16.93 23.36 -0.68
N THR A 231 16.30 23.34 0.49
CA THR A 231 16.93 23.02 1.77
C THR A 231 17.45 21.58 1.81
N GLN A 232 16.67 20.61 1.30
CA GLN A 232 17.13 19.23 1.13
C GLN A 232 18.42 19.15 0.29
N LYS A 233 18.49 19.86 -0.84
CA LYS A 233 19.67 19.89 -1.70
C LYS A 233 20.87 20.52 -1.01
N SER A 234 20.68 21.60 -0.26
CA SER A 234 21.75 22.27 0.49
C SER A 234 22.38 21.32 1.52
N LEU A 235 21.54 20.63 2.31
CA LEU A 235 22.00 19.63 3.29
C LEU A 235 22.73 18.45 2.61
N LEU A 236 22.18 17.92 1.51
CA LEU A 236 22.82 16.83 0.76
C LEU A 236 24.13 17.27 0.08
N ARG A 237 24.26 18.54 -0.33
CA ARG A 237 25.54 19.09 -0.83
C ARG A 237 26.56 19.19 0.29
N ALA A 238 26.18 19.65 1.48
CA ALA A 238 27.05 19.65 2.66
C ALA A 238 27.54 18.25 3.02
N ALA A 239 26.64 17.26 3.05
CA ALA A 239 27.02 15.87 3.23
C ALA A 239 27.95 15.35 2.11
N SER A 240 27.66 15.70 0.85
CA SER A 240 28.50 15.33 -0.29
C SER A 240 29.86 16.01 -0.31
N PHE A 241 29.98 17.20 0.29
CA PHE A 241 31.24 17.92 0.49
C PHE A 241 32.05 17.25 1.59
N GLY A 242 31.45 17.01 2.77
CA GLY A 242 32.14 16.39 3.91
C GLY A 242 32.66 14.99 3.63
N LYS A 243 31.90 14.16 2.89
CA LYS A 243 32.33 12.78 2.57
C LYS A 243 33.63 12.72 1.74
N CYS A 244 33.99 13.77 1.00
CA CYS A 244 35.23 13.81 0.22
C CYS A 244 36.49 13.78 1.09
N PHE A 245 36.34 14.06 2.39
CA PHE A 245 37.42 14.10 3.35
C PHE A 245 37.41 12.92 4.33
N LEU A 246 36.63 11.88 4.05
CA LEU A 246 36.58 10.64 4.81
C LEU A 246 37.24 9.51 3.99
N ASP A 247 38.19 8.79 4.59
CA ASP A 247 38.88 7.67 3.91
C ASP A 247 37.93 6.49 3.61
N ARG A 248 36.91 6.29 4.45
CA ARG A 248 35.91 5.22 4.33
C ARG A 248 34.54 5.76 4.69
N PHE A 249 33.71 6.00 3.68
CA PHE A 249 32.32 6.43 3.87
C PHE A 249 31.34 5.43 3.21
N PRO A 250 30.35 4.89 3.96
CA PRO A 250 29.32 4.01 3.41
C PRO A 250 28.33 4.81 2.55
N ALA A 251 28.59 4.85 1.24
CA ALA A 251 27.81 5.62 0.27
C ALA A 251 26.36 5.14 0.11
N GLU A 252 26.03 3.92 0.56
CA GLU A 252 24.70 3.34 0.41
C GLU A 252 23.62 4.21 1.09
N SER A 253 23.93 4.72 2.28
CA SER A 253 22.99 5.56 3.06
C SER A 253 22.65 6.86 2.33
N PHE A 254 23.69 7.57 1.85
CA PHE A 254 23.56 8.81 1.10
C PHE A 254 22.77 8.63 -0.19
N VAL A 255 23.14 7.63 -1.00
CA VAL A 255 22.48 7.34 -2.28
C VAL A 255 21.02 6.96 -2.06
N ARG A 256 20.73 6.13 -1.04
CA ARG A 256 19.36 5.74 -0.68
C ARG A 256 18.51 6.95 -0.30
N VAL A 257 18.98 7.83 0.59
CA VAL A 257 18.22 9.04 0.97
C VAL A 257 17.96 9.94 -0.24
N CYS A 258 18.94 10.11 -1.15
CA CYS A 258 18.74 10.88 -2.38
C CYS A 258 17.66 10.28 -3.29
N GLN A 259 17.63 8.95 -3.42
CA GLN A 259 16.62 8.23 -4.20
C GLN A 259 15.22 8.38 -3.58
N GLU A 260 15.12 8.20 -2.27
CA GLU A 260 13.85 8.25 -1.54
C GLU A 260 13.26 9.66 -1.52
N LEU A 261 14.09 10.68 -1.30
CA LEU A 261 13.65 12.08 -1.37
C LEU A 261 13.16 12.46 -2.76
N ARG A 262 13.77 11.92 -3.83
CA ARG A 262 13.29 12.18 -5.19
C ARG A 262 11.89 11.61 -5.41
N VAL A 263 11.63 10.39 -4.94
CA VAL A 263 10.29 9.77 -5.00
C VAL A 263 9.30 10.54 -4.14
N LEU A 264 9.68 10.87 -2.89
CA LEU A 264 8.86 11.64 -1.96
C LEU A 264 8.46 13.00 -2.53
N ASN A 265 9.41 13.76 -3.07
CA ASN A 265 9.12 15.06 -3.67
C ASN A 265 8.17 14.94 -4.86
N ALA A 266 8.31 13.89 -5.68
CA ALA A 266 7.42 13.66 -6.81
C ALA A 266 5.98 13.35 -6.38
N VAL A 267 5.78 12.61 -5.29
CA VAL A 267 4.42 12.29 -4.79
C VAL A 267 3.83 13.38 -3.91
N ARG A 268 4.67 14.22 -3.29
CA ARG A 268 4.28 15.41 -2.52
C ARG A 268 3.84 16.58 -3.39
N ASP A 269 4.23 16.61 -4.66
CA ASP A 269 3.81 17.65 -5.61
C ASP A 269 2.29 17.84 -5.55
N TYR A 270 1.82 19.09 -5.53
CA TYR A 270 0.41 19.39 -5.30
C TYR A 270 -0.52 18.80 -6.37
N GLN A 271 -0.03 18.57 -7.60
CA GLN A 271 -0.81 17.90 -8.65
C GLN A 271 -1.02 16.41 -8.35
N ILE A 272 -0.09 15.82 -7.59
CA ILE A 272 -0.18 14.44 -7.11
C ILE A 272 -0.89 14.39 -5.76
N GLY A 273 -0.52 15.23 -4.78
CA GLY A 273 -1.24 15.37 -3.51
C GLY A 273 -1.17 14.14 -2.61
N ILE A 274 0.00 13.51 -2.49
CA ILE A 274 0.27 12.45 -1.50
C ILE A 274 1.36 12.98 -0.53
N PRO A 275 0.98 13.80 0.48
CA PRO A 275 1.92 14.43 1.39
C PRO A 275 2.39 13.43 2.47
N LEU A 276 3.31 12.54 2.09
CA LEU A 276 3.95 11.57 2.98
C LEU A 276 5.16 12.19 3.67
N THR A 277 5.33 11.94 4.97
CA THR A 277 6.60 12.14 5.67
C THR A 277 7.60 11.05 5.28
N PHE A 278 8.88 11.26 5.60
CA PHE A 278 9.90 10.24 5.35
C PHE A 278 9.67 8.98 6.19
N THR A 279 9.24 9.13 7.44
CA THR A 279 8.85 8.01 8.33
C THR A 279 7.70 7.21 7.76
N GLN A 280 6.64 7.89 7.30
CA GLN A 280 5.49 7.24 6.67
C GLN A 280 5.89 6.50 5.40
N TYR A 281 6.73 7.10 4.54
CA TYR A 281 7.24 6.44 3.34
C TYR A 281 8.01 5.15 3.65
N LYS A 282 8.88 5.18 4.66
CA LYS A 282 9.62 4.00 5.12
C LYS A 282 8.70 2.89 5.63
N ARG A 283 7.64 3.24 6.36
CA ARG A 283 6.69 2.28 6.93
C ARG A 283 5.72 1.71 5.90
N LEU A 284 5.30 2.53 4.93
CA LEU A 284 4.31 2.19 3.92
C LEU A 284 4.80 1.13 2.92
N THR A 285 6.11 1.10 2.66
CA THR A 285 6.78 0.38 1.55
C THR A 285 6.47 0.95 0.17
N ILE A 286 7.34 0.62 -0.80
CA ILE A 286 7.23 1.11 -2.17
C ILE A 286 6.02 0.49 -2.90
N GLU A 287 5.72 -0.78 -2.63
CA GLU A 287 4.63 -1.51 -3.27
C GLU A 287 3.27 -0.87 -2.97
N VAL A 288 3.04 -0.50 -1.71
CA VAL A 288 1.77 0.14 -1.31
C VAL A 288 1.69 1.57 -1.85
N LEU A 289 2.82 2.28 -1.96
CA LEU A 289 2.84 3.59 -2.62
C LEU A 289 2.44 3.47 -4.10
N LEU A 290 3.01 2.50 -4.81
CA LEU A 290 2.66 2.23 -6.21
C LEU A 290 1.17 1.86 -6.34
N ASP A 291 0.63 1.05 -5.43
CA ASP A 291 -0.79 0.69 -5.44
C ASP A 291 -1.69 1.91 -5.27
N ARG A 292 -1.33 2.84 -4.36
CA ARG A 292 -2.06 4.11 -4.20
C ARG A 292 -2.02 4.97 -5.47
N LEU A 293 -0.87 5.07 -6.13
CA LEU A 293 -0.75 5.81 -7.40
C LEU A 293 -1.59 5.16 -8.51
N VAL A 294 -1.56 3.83 -8.59
CA VAL A 294 -2.30 3.04 -9.58
C VAL A 294 -3.81 3.15 -9.37
N LEU A 295 -4.30 3.08 -8.12
CA LEU A 295 -5.71 3.28 -7.78
C LEU A 295 -6.18 4.71 -8.14
N ARG A 296 -5.29 5.70 -8.03
CA ARG A 296 -5.53 7.08 -8.47
C ARG A 296 -5.28 7.31 -9.97
N ARG A 297 -4.97 6.24 -10.73
CA ARG A 297 -4.72 6.26 -12.18
C ARG A 297 -3.51 7.10 -12.60
N LEU A 298 -2.57 7.32 -11.68
CA LEU A 298 -1.31 8.03 -11.92
C LEU A 298 -0.25 7.09 -12.49
N TYR A 299 -0.61 6.33 -13.53
CA TYR A 299 0.24 5.30 -14.13
C TYR A 299 1.61 5.83 -14.61
N PRO A 300 1.71 6.99 -15.29
CA PRO A 300 3.02 7.47 -15.77
C PRO A 300 4.01 7.72 -14.64
N LEU A 301 3.55 8.29 -13.51
CA LEU A 301 4.41 8.52 -12.36
C LEU A 301 4.83 7.20 -11.71
N ALA A 302 3.88 6.26 -11.54
CA ALA A 302 4.18 4.95 -10.96
C ALA A 302 5.23 4.18 -11.80
N ILE A 303 5.10 4.18 -13.13
CA ILE A 303 6.07 3.55 -14.03
C ILE A 303 7.45 4.21 -13.90
N ARG A 304 7.52 5.55 -13.92
CA ARG A 304 8.79 6.28 -13.76
C ARG A 304 9.46 5.99 -12.43
N ILE A 305 8.69 5.81 -11.35
CA ILE A 305 9.23 5.42 -10.04
C ILE A 305 9.81 4.00 -10.10
N CYS A 306 9.10 3.04 -10.70
CA CYS A 306 9.60 1.67 -10.87
C CYS A 306 10.91 1.61 -11.67
N GLU A 307 10.98 2.31 -12.79
CA GLU A 307 12.18 2.40 -13.63
C GLU A 307 13.34 3.06 -12.87
N TYR A 308 13.06 4.15 -12.16
CA TYR A 308 14.05 4.88 -11.38
C TYR A 308 14.66 4.04 -10.25
N LEU A 309 13.83 3.29 -9.52
CA LEU A 309 14.25 2.40 -8.45
C LEU A 309 14.76 1.04 -8.95
N ARG A 310 14.64 0.77 -10.26
CA ARG A 310 15.02 -0.49 -10.91
C ARG A 310 14.35 -1.70 -10.26
N LEU A 311 13.05 -1.58 -10.00
CA LEU A 311 12.27 -2.69 -9.45
C LEU A 311 12.19 -3.84 -10.47
N PRO A 312 12.18 -5.11 -10.02
CA PRO A 312 11.97 -6.25 -10.92
C PRO A 312 10.67 -6.08 -11.72
N GLU A 313 10.71 -6.38 -13.02
CA GLU A 313 9.61 -6.10 -13.95
C GLU A 313 8.26 -6.66 -13.48
N THR A 314 8.27 -7.89 -12.96
CA THR A 314 7.08 -8.59 -12.44
C THR A 314 6.41 -7.87 -11.26
N ARG A 315 7.19 -7.21 -10.39
CA ARG A 315 6.69 -6.46 -9.23
C ARG A 315 6.55 -4.96 -9.51
N GLY A 316 7.15 -4.46 -10.57
CA GLY A 316 7.17 -3.07 -10.97
C GLY A 316 6.24 -2.78 -12.15
N VAL A 317 6.84 -2.56 -13.32
CA VAL A 317 6.15 -2.02 -14.50
C VAL A 317 5.06 -2.96 -15.03
N SER A 318 5.33 -4.27 -15.13
CA SER A 318 4.39 -5.23 -15.72
C SER A 318 3.07 -5.27 -14.95
N ARG A 319 3.12 -5.24 -13.61
CA ARG A 319 1.94 -5.17 -12.74
C ARG A 319 1.13 -3.90 -12.95
N ILE A 320 1.81 -2.75 -13.06
CA ILE A 320 1.16 -1.44 -13.29
C ILE A 320 0.45 -1.43 -14.65
N LEU A 321 1.11 -1.95 -15.68
CA LEU A 321 0.57 -2.07 -17.03
C LEU A 321 -0.62 -3.02 -17.11
N ALA A 322 -0.57 -4.16 -16.41
CA ALA A 322 -1.71 -5.07 -16.29
C ALA A 322 -2.92 -4.37 -15.65
N HIS A 323 -2.72 -3.64 -14.54
CA HIS A 323 -3.81 -2.88 -13.91
C HIS A 323 -4.34 -1.76 -14.83
N TRP A 324 -3.47 -1.08 -15.57
CA TRP A 324 -3.87 -0.09 -16.59
C TRP A 324 -4.73 -0.73 -17.68
N ALA A 325 -4.35 -1.90 -18.20
CA ALA A 325 -5.12 -2.61 -19.22
C ALA A 325 -6.48 -3.07 -18.68
N CYS A 326 -6.52 -3.62 -17.46
CA CYS A 326 -7.75 -3.98 -16.76
C CYS A 326 -8.68 -2.77 -16.52
N TYR A 327 -8.13 -1.57 -16.31
CA TYR A 327 -8.91 -0.34 -16.27
C TYR A 327 -9.39 0.08 -17.66
N LYS A 328 -8.54 -0.06 -18.69
CA LYS A 328 -8.86 0.30 -20.08
C LYS A 328 -10.03 -0.52 -20.62
N VAL A 329 -10.09 -1.83 -20.34
CA VAL A 329 -11.20 -2.69 -20.80
C VAL A 329 -12.56 -2.31 -20.20
N GLN A 330 -12.58 -1.63 -19.06
CA GLN A 330 -13.81 -1.16 -18.40
C GLN A 330 -14.42 0.08 -19.08
N GLN A 331 -13.70 0.74 -20.00
CA GLN A 331 -14.16 1.94 -20.69
C GLN A 331 -15.22 1.61 -21.75
N LYS A 332 -16.50 1.80 -21.41
CA LYS A 332 -17.66 1.49 -22.28
C LYS A 332 -17.90 2.52 -23.40
N ASP A 333 -17.26 3.68 -23.32
CA ASP A 333 -17.34 4.78 -24.29
C ASP A 333 -16.53 4.53 -25.57
N LYS A 334 -15.68 3.48 -25.59
CA LYS A 334 -14.77 3.18 -26.71
C LYS A 334 -15.09 1.84 -27.34
N SER A 335 -14.85 1.73 -28.64
CA SER A 335 -15.05 0.49 -29.37
C SER A 335 -14.11 -0.62 -28.89
N ASP A 336 -14.56 -1.87 -29.00
CA ASP A 336 -13.75 -3.04 -28.63
C ASP A 336 -12.45 -3.10 -29.46
N GLU A 337 -12.48 -2.65 -30.72
CA GLU A 337 -11.31 -2.61 -31.59
C GLU A 337 -10.26 -1.62 -31.11
N GLU A 338 -10.67 -0.37 -30.84
CA GLU A 338 -9.76 0.68 -30.34
C GLU A 338 -9.11 0.29 -29.02
N VAL A 339 -9.87 -0.36 -28.13
CA VAL A 339 -9.35 -0.80 -26.83
C VAL A 339 -8.34 -1.93 -27.01
N ALA A 340 -8.64 -2.94 -27.82
CA ALA A 340 -7.73 -4.06 -28.09
C ALA A 340 -6.41 -3.57 -28.69
N GLN A 341 -6.49 -2.73 -29.73
CA GLN A 341 -5.31 -2.16 -30.39
C GLN A 341 -4.47 -1.30 -29.43
N ALA A 342 -5.10 -0.44 -28.63
CA ALA A 342 -4.37 0.41 -27.69
C ALA A 342 -3.67 -0.40 -26.60
N ILE A 343 -4.29 -1.48 -26.12
CA ILE A 343 -3.68 -2.39 -25.14
C ILE A 343 -2.49 -3.11 -25.78
N ASN A 344 -2.67 -3.71 -26.96
CA ASN A 344 -1.60 -4.43 -27.65
C ASN A 344 -0.41 -3.50 -28.01
N GLN A 345 -0.67 -2.29 -28.50
CA GLN A 345 0.38 -1.31 -28.79
C GLN A 345 1.20 -0.92 -27.57
N LYS A 346 0.60 -0.93 -26.37
CA LYS A 346 1.26 -0.50 -25.13
C LYS A 346 1.94 -1.66 -24.41
N LEU A 347 1.33 -2.84 -24.41
CA LEU A 347 1.83 -4.02 -23.73
C LEU A 347 2.80 -4.81 -24.62
N GLY A 348 2.49 -4.99 -25.91
CA GLY A 348 3.29 -5.80 -26.83
C GLY A 348 3.67 -7.15 -26.21
N ASP A 349 4.96 -7.48 -26.31
CA ASP A 349 5.57 -8.68 -25.73
C ASP A 349 6.18 -8.43 -24.34
N THR A 350 5.65 -7.47 -23.57
CA THR A 350 6.19 -7.14 -22.24
C THR A 350 6.15 -8.38 -21.34
N PRO A 351 7.31 -8.82 -20.80
CA PRO A 351 7.38 -10.03 -20.00
C PRO A 351 6.57 -9.92 -18.70
N GLY A 352 5.97 -11.04 -18.30
CA GLY A 352 5.21 -11.15 -17.05
C GLY A 352 3.79 -10.58 -17.10
N ILE A 353 3.29 -10.20 -18.27
CA ILE A 353 1.89 -9.79 -18.44
C ILE A 353 1.11 -10.93 -19.10
N SER A 354 -0.06 -11.27 -18.54
CA SER A 354 -0.99 -12.21 -19.15
C SER A 354 -2.15 -11.47 -19.80
N TYR A 355 -2.29 -11.63 -21.12
CA TYR A 355 -3.47 -11.15 -21.85
C TYR A 355 -4.72 -11.94 -21.45
N ALA A 356 -4.59 -13.20 -21.03
CA ALA A 356 -5.71 -13.98 -20.51
C ALA A 356 -6.36 -13.35 -19.26
N GLU A 357 -5.57 -12.82 -18.32
CA GLU A 357 -6.12 -12.11 -17.15
C GLU A 357 -6.89 -10.84 -17.55
N ILE A 358 -6.36 -10.08 -18.52
CA ILE A 358 -6.99 -8.85 -19.03
C ILE A 358 -8.27 -9.20 -19.80
N ALA A 359 -8.24 -10.26 -20.62
CA ALA A 359 -9.39 -10.77 -21.35
C ALA A 359 -10.49 -11.27 -20.40
N ALA A 360 -10.14 -11.98 -19.33
CA ALA A 360 -11.07 -12.39 -18.30
C ALA A 360 -11.78 -11.17 -17.67
N ARG A 361 -11.03 -10.10 -17.38
CA ARG A 361 -11.62 -8.86 -16.88
C ARG A 361 -12.56 -8.20 -17.89
N ALA A 362 -12.22 -8.23 -19.18
CA ALA A 362 -13.10 -7.71 -20.24
C ALA A 362 -14.41 -8.51 -20.32
N TYR A 363 -14.32 -9.85 -20.21
CA TYR A 363 -15.48 -10.73 -20.17
C TYR A 363 -16.37 -10.47 -18.94
N ASP A 364 -15.78 -10.32 -17.76
CA ASP A 364 -16.52 -9.99 -16.52
C ASP A 364 -17.24 -8.63 -16.62
N CYS A 365 -16.76 -7.72 -17.48
CA CYS A 365 -17.42 -6.44 -17.78
C CYS A 365 -18.51 -6.55 -18.87
N GLY A 366 -18.78 -7.76 -19.38
CA GLY A 366 -19.75 -8.03 -20.44
C GLY A 366 -19.24 -7.75 -21.86
N ARG A 367 -17.94 -7.51 -22.05
CA ARG A 367 -17.34 -7.22 -23.38
C ARG A 367 -16.74 -8.49 -23.97
N THR A 368 -17.61 -9.41 -24.39
CA THR A 368 -17.19 -10.74 -24.89
C THR A 368 -16.32 -10.65 -26.14
N GLU A 369 -16.62 -9.75 -27.09
CA GLU A 369 -15.83 -9.63 -28.32
C GLU A 369 -14.44 -9.03 -28.06
N LEU A 370 -14.33 -8.00 -27.22
CA LEU A 370 -13.04 -7.50 -26.73
C LEU A 370 -12.22 -8.60 -26.05
N ALA A 371 -12.85 -9.42 -25.19
CA ALA A 371 -12.17 -10.50 -24.50
C ALA A 371 -11.59 -11.52 -25.48
N ILE A 372 -12.32 -11.89 -26.54
CA ILE A 372 -11.81 -12.80 -27.59
C ILE A 372 -10.59 -12.16 -28.29
N LYS A 373 -10.69 -10.89 -28.70
CA LYS A 373 -9.59 -10.19 -29.40
C LYS A 373 -8.33 -10.08 -28.54
N LEU A 374 -8.47 -9.75 -27.25
CA LEU A 374 -7.34 -9.68 -26.34
C LEU A 374 -6.68 -11.04 -26.16
N LEU A 375 -7.46 -12.12 -26.17
CA LEU A 375 -6.95 -13.46 -26.00
C LEU A 375 -6.14 -13.96 -27.20
N GLU A 376 -6.37 -13.42 -28.40
CA GLU A 376 -5.53 -13.69 -29.57
C GLU A 376 -4.08 -13.22 -29.38
N TYR A 377 -3.84 -12.23 -28.51
CA TYR A 377 -2.50 -11.76 -28.16
C TYR A 377 -1.83 -12.58 -27.04
N GLU A 378 -2.53 -13.53 -26.40
CA GLU A 378 -1.93 -14.39 -25.39
C GLU A 378 -1.10 -15.50 -26.07
N PRO A 379 0.22 -15.57 -25.87
CA PRO A 379 1.04 -16.59 -26.53
C PRO A 379 0.82 -18.00 -25.98
N ARG A 380 0.29 -18.14 -24.75
CA ARG A 380 0.13 -19.43 -24.07
C ARG A 380 -1.25 -20.02 -24.34
N SER A 381 -1.32 -21.01 -25.22
CA SER A 381 -2.60 -21.69 -25.55
C SER A 381 -3.28 -22.33 -24.33
N GLY A 382 -2.49 -22.80 -23.35
CA GLY A 382 -3.01 -23.33 -22.07
C GLY A 382 -3.78 -22.31 -21.24
N GLU A 383 -3.54 -21.01 -21.41
CA GLU A 383 -4.30 -19.92 -20.77
C GLU A 383 -5.48 -19.46 -21.64
N GLN A 384 -5.35 -19.56 -22.97
CA GLN A 384 -6.41 -19.21 -23.92
C GLN A 384 -7.62 -20.15 -23.78
N VAL A 385 -7.37 -21.46 -23.84
CA VAL A 385 -8.43 -22.47 -23.99
C VAL A 385 -9.41 -22.49 -22.80
N PRO A 386 -8.97 -22.48 -21.53
CA PRO A 386 -9.88 -22.44 -20.39
C PRO A 386 -10.81 -21.22 -20.39
N LEU A 387 -10.28 -20.05 -20.77
CA LEU A 387 -11.08 -18.83 -20.85
C LEU A 387 -12.10 -18.90 -22.00
N LEU A 388 -11.72 -19.42 -23.17
CA LEU A 388 -12.65 -19.62 -24.30
C LEU A 388 -13.81 -20.57 -23.92
N LEU A 389 -13.51 -21.63 -23.17
CA LEU A 389 -14.53 -22.54 -22.64
C LEU A 389 -15.47 -21.82 -21.67
N LYS A 390 -14.93 -21.05 -20.71
CA LYS A 390 -15.72 -20.21 -19.78
C LYS A 390 -16.65 -19.25 -20.53
N MET A 391 -16.20 -18.71 -21.66
CA MET A 391 -16.96 -17.80 -22.52
C MET A 391 -17.95 -18.51 -23.46
N LYS A 392 -18.14 -19.83 -23.34
CA LYS A 392 -18.98 -20.67 -24.21
C LYS A 392 -18.60 -20.61 -25.69
N ARG A 393 -17.32 -20.33 -26.00
CA ARG A 393 -16.76 -20.33 -27.35
C ARG A 393 -16.12 -21.69 -27.68
N SER A 394 -16.87 -22.76 -27.45
CA SER A 394 -16.47 -24.17 -27.59
C SER A 394 -15.74 -24.53 -28.88
N LYS A 395 -16.25 -24.06 -30.04
CA LYS A 395 -15.64 -24.35 -31.35
C LYS A 395 -14.26 -23.68 -31.49
N LEU A 396 -14.13 -22.45 -31.01
CA LEU A 396 -12.87 -21.70 -31.04
C LEU A 396 -11.86 -22.25 -30.02
N ALA A 397 -12.33 -22.70 -28.86
CA ALA A 397 -11.49 -23.39 -27.87
C ALA A 397 -10.89 -24.67 -28.46
N LEU A 398 -11.69 -25.47 -29.17
CA LEU A 398 -11.23 -26.69 -29.81
C LEU A 398 -10.22 -26.41 -30.92
N SER A 399 -10.47 -25.41 -31.78
CA SER A 399 -9.51 -25.06 -32.83
C SER A 399 -8.19 -24.58 -32.24
N LYS A 400 -8.21 -23.75 -31.19
CA LYS A 400 -6.99 -23.27 -30.50
C LYS A 400 -6.22 -24.38 -29.79
N ALA A 401 -6.91 -25.35 -29.20
CA ALA A 401 -6.25 -26.52 -28.62
C ALA A 401 -5.59 -27.42 -29.69
N ILE A 402 -6.21 -27.55 -30.87
CA ILE A 402 -5.60 -28.29 -31.98
C ILE A 402 -4.39 -27.55 -32.53
N GLU A 403 -4.50 -26.22 -32.72
CA GLU A 403 -3.41 -25.36 -33.20
C GLU A 403 -2.19 -25.38 -32.25
N SER A 404 -2.40 -25.56 -30.95
CA SER A 404 -1.30 -25.65 -29.98
C SER A 404 -0.49 -26.95 -30.07
N GLY A 405 -1.04 -27.98 -30.70
CA GLY A 405 -0.43 -29.32 -30.79
C GLY A 405 -0.37 -30.08 -29.45
N ASP A 406 -0.99 -29.54 -28.40
CA ASP A 406 -1.02 -30.14 -27.07
C ASP A 406 -2.19 -31.13 -26.97
N THR A 407 -1.89 -32.43 -26.98
CA THR A 407 -2.89 -33.49 -26.93
C THR A 407 -3.72 -33.44 -25.65
N ASP A 408 -3.12 -33.06 -24.52
CA ASP A 408 -3.82 -32.98 -23.23
C ASP A 408 -4.82 -31.83 -23.24
N LEU A 409 -4.45 -30.71 -23.86
CA LEU A 409 -5.35 -29.58 -24.04
C LEU A 409 -6.53 -29.94 -24.96
N VAL A 410 -6.28 -30.69 -26.04
CA VAL A 410 -7.36 -31.20 -26.90
C VAL A 410 -8.28 -32.15 -26.14
N TYR A 411 -7.73 -33.10 -25.38
CA TYR A 411 -8.55 -33.99 -24.54
C TYR A 411 -9.38 -33.21 -23.53
N THR A 412 -8.81 -32.19 -22.89
CA THR A 412 -9.51 -31.33 -21.95
C THR A 412 -10.73 -30.68 -22.59
N VAL A 413 -10.58 -30.12 -23.79
CA VAL A 413 -11.70 -29.52 -24.53
C VAL A 413 -12.72 -30.58 -24.92
N VAL A 414 -12.30 -31.69 -25.53
CA VAL A 414 -13.21 -32.74 -26.01
C VAL A 414 -14.03 -33.33 -24.87
N LEU A 415 -13.42 -33.63 -23.72
CA LEU A 415 -14.12 -34.14 -22.55
C LEU A 415 -15.09 -33.10 -21.96
N HIS A 416 -14.72 -31.83 -21.95
CA HIS A 416 -15.62 -30.75 -21.55
C HIS A 416 -16.84 -30.66 -22.48
N LEU A 417 -16.62 -30.69 -23.81
CA LEU A 417 -17.70 -30.66 -24.80
C LEU A 417 -18.64 -31.85 -24.69
N LYS A 418 -18.13 -33.03 -24.37
CA LYS A 418 -18.93 -34.23 -24.16
C LYS A 418 -19.92 -34.08 -23.00
N ASN A 419 -19.52 -33.38 -21.95
CA ASN A 419 -20.37 -33.16 -20.77
C ASN A 419 -21.40 -32.03 -20.97
N GLU A 420 -21.05 -31.00 -21.74
CA GLU A 420 -21.91 -29.83 -21.96
C GLU A 420 -22.88 -29.99 -23.15
N LEU A 421 -22.46 -30.68 -24.21
CA LEU A 421 -23.24 -30.83 -25.43
C LEU A 421 -24.06 -32.12 -25.42
N ASN A 422 -25.22 -32.08 -26.07
CA ASN A 422 -25.93 -33.31 -26.40
C ASN A 422 -25.10 -34.16 -27.38
N ARG A 423 -25.32 -35.48 -27.34
CA ARG A 423 -24.54 -36.47 -28.10
C ARG A 423 -24.47 -36.17 -29.60
N GLY A 424 -25.57 -35.71 -30.22
CA GLY A 424 -25.59 -35.37 -31.65
C GLY A 424 -24.76 -34.14 -31.99
N THR A 425 -24.88 -33.07 -31.21
CA THR A 425 -24.14 -31.82 -31.42
C THR A 425 -22.64 -32.00 -31.14
N PHE A 426 -22.32 -32.83 -30.15
CA PHE A 426 -20.96 -33.23 -29.84
C PHE A 426 -20.29 -33.92 -31.04
N PHE A 427 -20.92 -34.97 -31.59
CA PHE A 427 -20.35 -35.68 -32.74
C PHE A 427 -20.26 -34.82 -33.99
N MET A 428 -21.29 -34.01 -34.29
CA MET A 428 -21.23 -33.04 -35.40
C MET A 428 -20.08 -32.05 -35.24
N THR A 429 -19.76 -31.64 -34.01
CA THR A 429 -18.62 -30.74 -33.74
C THR A 429 -17.29 -31.44 -33.99
N LEU A 430 -17.14 -32.69 -33.55
CA LEU A 430 -15.93 -33.48 -33.76
C LEU A 430 -15.71 -33.88 -35.23
N GLN A 431 -16.76 -34.20 -35.98
CA GLN A 431 -16.65 -34.54 -37.40
C GLN A 431 -16.05 -33.40 -38.24
N ASN A 432 -16.34 -32.15 -37.87
CA ASN A 432 -15.75 -30.97 -38.49
C ASN A 432 -14.27 -30.72 -38.09
N GLN A 433 -13.71 -31.51 -37.17
CA GLN A 433 -12.35 -31.37 -36.63
C GLN A 433 -11.65 -32.75 -36.57
N PRO A 434 -11.04 -33.22 -37.68
CA PRO A 434 -10.57 -34.60 -37.81
C PRO A 434 -9.50 -34.99 -36.78
N VAL A 435 -8.67 -34.05 -36.33
CA VAL A 435 -7.65 -34.29 -35.29
C VAL A 435 -8.30 -34.55 -33.93
N ALA A 436 -9.34 -33.80 -33.57
CA ALA A 436 -10.06 -34.04 -32.32
C ALA A 436 -10.82 -35.36 -32.36
N LEU A 437 -11.41 -35.72 -33.51
CA LEU A 437 -12.10 -36.99 -33.70
C LEU A 437 -11.15 -38.19 -33.59
N SER A 438 -9.94 -38.11 -34.17
CA SER A 438 -8.96 -39.20 -34.08
C SER A 438 -8.49 -39.43 -32.64
N LEU A 439 -8.20 -38.35 -31.90
CA LEU A 439 -7.86 -38.41 -30.48
C LEU A 439 -9.02 -38.95 -29.65
N TYR A 440 -10.26 -38.52 -29.92
CA TYR A 440 -11.43 -39.04 -29.22
C TYR A 440 -11.66 -40.55 -29.48
N ARG A 441 -11.44 -41.03 -30.71
CA ARG A 441 -11.48 -42.47 -31.02
C ARG A 441 -10.41 -43.24 -30.25
N GLN A 442 -9.20 -42.68 -30.14
CA GLN A 442 -8.13 -43.28 -29.34
C GLN A 442 -8.52 -43.37 -27.86
N PHE A 443 -9.11 -42.32 -27.29
CA PHE A 443 -9.67 -42.36 -25.95
C PHE A 443 -10.74 -43.44 -25.79
N CYS A 444 -11.68 -43.54 -26.73
CA CYS A 444 -12.75 -44.54 -26.69
C CYS A 444 -12.23 -45.97 -26.80
N LYS A 445 -11.14 -46.23 -27.55
CA LYS A 445 -10.50 -47.57 -27.61
C LYS A 445 -10.09 -48.08 -26.24
N HIS A 446 -9.67 -47.20 -25.34
CA HIS A 446 -9.20 -47.55 -24.00
C HIS A 446 -10.30 -47.52 -22.94
N GLN A 447 -11.22 -46.54 -22.98
CA GLN A 447 -12.18 -46.32 -21.90
C GLN A 447 -13.64 -46.62 -22.27
N GLU A 448 -14.05 -46.49 -23.54
CA GLU A 448 -15.45 -46.53 -23.95
C GLU A 448 -15.67 -47.28 -25.27
N ARG A 449 -15.56 -48.61 -25.23
CA ARG A 449 -15.65 -49.47 -26.41
C ARG A 449 -17.01 -49.41 -27.12
N GLU A 450 -18.11 -49.31 -26.39
CA GLU A 450 -19.44 -49.20 -27.01
C GLU A 450 -19.61 -47.87 -27.76
N THR A 451 -19.12 -46.76 -27.19
CA THR A 451 -19.11 -45.45 -27.87
C THR A 451 -18.28 -45.49 -29.16
N LEU A 452 -17.19 -46.26 -29.17
CA LEU A 452 -16.36 -46.45 -30.37
C LEU A 452 -17.11 -47.21 -31.49
N LYS A 453 -17.85 -48.27 -31.14
CA LYS A 453 -18.69 -49.01 -32.08
C LYS A 453 -19.75 -48.12 -32.72
N ASP A 454 -20.40 -47.28 -31.91
CA ASP A 454 -21.38 -46.31 -32.40
C ASP A 454 -20.77 -45.31 -33.39
N LEU A 455 -19.56 -44.82 -33.10
CA LEU A 455 -18.82 -43.93 -34.00
C LEU A 455 -18.52 -44.59 -35.35
N TYR A 456 -18.05 -45.84 -35.37
CA TYR A 456 -17.79 -46.56 -36.61
C TYR A 456 -19.05 -46.80 -37.45
N ASN A 457 -20.18 -47.06 -36.79
CA ASN A 457 -21.49 -47.17 -37.44
C ASN A 457 -21.97 -45.82 -38.01
N GLN A 458 -21.79 -44.72 -37.28
CA GLN A 458 -22.23 -43.39 -37.73
C GLN A 458 -21.40 -42.84 -38.89
N ASP A 459 -20.11 -43.17 -38.95
CA ASP A 459 -19.21 -42.74 -40.01
C ASP A 459 -19.17 -43.71 -41.21
N ASP A 460 -20.07 -44.71 -41.27
CA ASP A 460 -20.12 -45.79 -42.27
C ASP A 460 -18.76 -46.49 -42.50
N ASN A 461 -17.94 -46.59 -41.45
CA ASN A 461 -16.63 -47.22 -41.52
C ASN A 461 -16.74 -48.74 -41.27
N HIS A 462 -17.27 -49.45 -42.27
CA HIS A 462 -17.50 -50.90 -42.19
C HIS A 462 -16.22 -51.70 -41.90
N GLN A 463 -15.05 -51.21 -42.34
CA GLN A 463 -13.77 -51.87 -42.11
C GLN A 463 -13.36 -51.85 -40.64
N GLU A 464 -13.39 -50.67 -40.01
CA GLU A 464 -13.06 -50.55 -38.58
C GLU A 464 -14.11 -51.22 -37.69
N LEU A 465 -15.38 -51.23 -38.09
CA LEU A 465 -16.44 -51.97 -37.40
C LEU A 465 -16.20 -53.49 -37.45
N GLY A 466 -15.78 -54.03 -38.60
CA GLY A 466 -15.36 -55.42 -38.73
C GLY A 466 -14.19 -55.74 -37.81
N ASN A 467 -13.14 -54.90 -37.81
CA ASN A 467 -11.98 -55.04 -36.92
C ASN A 467 -12.38 -55.03 -35.44
N PHE A 468 -13.32 -54.16 -35.04
CA PHE A 468 -13.85 -54.08 -33.68
C PHE A 468 -14.51 -55.38 -33.24
N HIS A 469 -15.37 -55.97 -34.09
CA HIS A 469 -16.03 -57.25 -33.79
C HIS A 469 -15.03 -58.41 -33.70
N VAL A 470 -14.03 -58.44 -34.58
CA VAL A 470 -12.96 -59.44 -34.52
C VAL A 470 -12.19 -59.32 -33.21
N GLN A 471 -11.72 -58.12 -32.83
CA GLN A 471 -11.02 -57.92 -31.56
C GLN A 471 -11.86 -58.27 -30.34
N SER A 472 -13.15 -57.91 -30.35
CA SER A 472 -14.08 -58.23 -29.27
C SER A 472 -14.35 -59.73 -29.11
N SER A 473 -14.08 -60.55 -30.14
CA SER A 473 -14.23 -62.00 -30.06
C SER A 473 -13.05 -62.71 -29.35
N TYR A 474 -11.92 -62.01 -29.19
CA TYR A 474 -10.71 -62.53 -28.53
C TYR A 474 -10.58 -62.12 -27.05
N THR A 475 -11.47 -61.25 -26.57
CA THR A 475 -11.55 -60.79 -25.16
C THR A 475 -12.84 -61.30 -24.55
#